data_AF-A0A9X1G4U6-F1
#
_entry.id   AF-A0A9X1G4U6-F1
#
_cell.length_a   1.000
_cell.length_b   1.000
_cell.length_c   1.000
_cell.angle_alpha   90.00
_cell.angle_beta   90.00
_cell.angle_gamma   90.00
#
_symmetry.space_group_name_H-M   'P 1'
#
loop_
_entity.id
_entity.type
_entity.pdbx_description
1 polymer ?
#
loop_
_entity_poly.entity_id
_entity_poly.type
_entity_poly.pdbx_seq_one_letter_code
_entity_poly.pdbx_strand_id
1 'polypeptide(L)'
;MIYPADQKEASISVRNTSDTSRFLVQSRAEDRNGKKADDFIITPPLYVSNPGSENTLRLMNAGPALPSDRETLFISLGQSHSGC
;
A
#
# COMPACT_ATOMS: atom_id res chain seq x y z
N MET A 1 9.71 6.21 -7.46
CA MET A 1 8.92 7.28 -6.84
C MET A 1 9.69 7.67 -5.60
N ILE A 2 10.11 8.93 -5.48
CA ILE A 2 10.97 9.41 -4.39
C ILE A 2 10.02 9.99 -3.33
N TYR A 3 10.05 9.49 -2.10
CA TYR A 3 9.25 10.04 -1.01
C TYR A 3 10.01 11.17 -0.33
N PRO A 4 9.49 12.42 -0.31
CA PRO A 4 10.09 13.46 0.51
C PRO A 4 9.91 13.11 1.99
N ALA A 5 11.03 13.01 2.70
CA ALA A 5 11.16 12.60 4.10
C ALA A 5 10.39 13.46 5.13
N ASP A 6 9.72 14.52 4.69
CA ASP A 6 8.97 15.43 5.57
C ASP A 6 7.54 14.96 5.87
N GLN A 7 7.01 14.00 5.09
CA GLN A 7 5.64 13.53 5.28
C GLN A 7 5.60 12.20 6.04
N LYS A 8 5.09 12.25 7.28
CA LYS A 8 4.74 11.08 8.11
C LYS A 8 3.66 10.20 7.47
N GLU A 9 3.02 10.71 6.42
CA GLU A 9 1.99 10.04 5.66
C GLU A 9 2.25 10.13 4.16
N ALA A 10 1.90 9.06 3.46
CA ALA A 10 2.19 8.85 2.07
C ALA A 10 0.89 8.42 1.39
N SER A 11 0.48 9.14 0.34
CA SER A 11 -0.72 8.78 -0.43
C SER A 11 -0.33 8.05 -1.71
N ILE A 12 -0.86 6.84 -1.88
CA ILE A 12 -0.57 5.96 -3.02
C ILE A 12 -1.88 5.75 -3.77
N SER A 13 -1.98 6.27 -4.99
CA SER A 13 -3.15 6.02 -5.85
C SER A 13 -2.98 4.71 -6.61
N VAL A 14 -3.95 3.83 -6.47
CA VAL A 14 -4.01 2.54 -7.16
C VAL A 14 -5.23 2.56 -8.07
N ARG A 15 -4.99 2.48 -9.38
CA ARG A 15 -6.04 2.42 -10.39
C ARG A 15 -6.18 1.01 -10.94
N ASN A 16 -7.40 0.48 -10.93
CA ASN A 16 -7.71 -0.75 -11.65
C ASN A 16 -7.86 -0.42 -13.14
N THR A 17 -6.93 -0.92 -13.95
CA THR A 17 -6.95 -0.77 -15.40
C THR A 17 -7.81 -1.82 -16.10
N SER A 18 -8.39 -2.78 -15.37
CA SER A 18 -9.37 -3.71 -15.93
C SER A 18 -10.73 -3.05 -16.03
N ASP A 19 -11.42 -3.31 -17.15
CA ASP A 19 -12.74 -2.75 -17.47
C ASP A 19 -13.89 -3.64 -16.98
N THR A 20 -13.59 -4.88 -16.60
CA THR A 20 -14.60 -5.88 -16.22
C THR A 20 -14.30 -6.60 -14.91
N SER A 21 -13.02 -6.73 -14.54
CA SER A 21 -12.61 -7.52 -13.37
C SER A 21 -12.51 -6.69 -12.10
N ARG A 22 -13.13 -7.21 -11.03
CA ARG A 22 -12.99 -6.69 -9.67
C ARG A 22 -11.81 -7.39 -9.00
N PHE A 23 -10.91 -6.63 -8.40
CA PHE A 23 -9.80 -7.18 -7.63
C PHE A 23 -9.96 -6.87 -6.15
N LEU A 24 -9.77 -7.88 -5.32
CA LEU A 24 -9.54 -7.64 -3.91
C LEU A 24 -8.06 -7.29 -3.74
N VAL A 25 -7.79 -6.04 -3.38
CA VAL A 25 -6.43 -5.56 -3.16
C VAL A 25 -6.15 -5.56 -1.67
N GLN A 26 -5.17 -6.37 -1.27
CA GLN A 26 -4.66 -6.36 0.09
C GLN A 26 -3.39 -5.52 0.14
N SER A 27 -3.36 -4.55 1.03
CA SER A 27 -2.26 -3.61 1.19
C SER A 27 -1.55 -3.90 2.51
N ARG A 28 -0.28 -4.30 2.42
CA ARG A 28 0.54 -4.61 3.59
C ARG A 28 1.91 -3.99 3.44
N ALA A 29 2.38 -3.42 4.55
CA ALA A 29 3.73 -2.93 4.71
C ALA A 29 4.66 -4.08 5.09
N GLU A 30 5.73 -4.26 4.34
CA GLU A 30 6.72 -5.30 4.58
C GLU A 30 8.13 -4.71 4.62
N ASP A 31 8.96 -5.22 5.52
CA ASP A 31 10.38 -4.92 5.62
C ASP A 31 11.18 -5.62 4.51
N ARG A 32 12.47 -5.30 4.36
CA ARG A 32 13.39 -5.93 3.40
C ARG A 32 13.42 -7.46 3.46
N ASN A 33 13.12 -8.05 4.62
CA ASN A 33 13.05 -9.49 4.79
C ASN A 33 11.66 -10.09 4.47
N GLY A 34 10.72 -9.32 3.91
CA GLY A 34 9.34 -9.77 3.63
C GLY A 34 8.52 -9.99 4.91
N LYS A 35 8.98 -9.45 6.04
CA LYS A 35 8.26 -9.51 7.32
C LYS A 35 7.33 -8.30 7.42
N LYS A 36 6.14 -8.50 7.96
CA LYS A 36 5.23 -7.38 8.30
C LYS A 36 5.99 -6.30 9.07
N ALA A 37 5.87 -5.06 8.62
CA ALA A 37 6.39 -3.91 9.33
C ALA A 37 5.28 -3.37 10.25
N ASP A 38 5.35 -3.70 11.55
CA ASP A 38 4.38 -3.25 12.56
C ASP A 38 4.40 -1.74 12.81
N ASP A 39 5.50 -1.08 12.47
CA ASP A 39 5.67 0.37 12.56
C ASP A 39 4.96 1.16 11.44
N PHE A 40 4.36 0.46 10.46
CA PHE A 40 3.68 1.08 9.34
C PHE A 40 2.24 0.59 9.20
N ILE A 41 1.31 1.54 9.15
CA ILE A 41 -0.10 1.27 8.96
C ILE A 41 -0.48 1.70 7.54
N ILE A 42 -1.03 0.78 6.76
CA ILE A 42 -1.64 1.09 5.47
C ILE A 42 -3.16 1.03 5.62
N THR A 43 -3.83 2.12 5.25
CA THR A 43 -5.29 2.25 5.33
C THR A 43 -5.89 2.65 3.97
N PRO A 44 -6.93 1.95 3.49
CA PRO A 44 -7.49 0.71 4.03
C PRO A 44 -6.56 -0.51 3.81
N PRO A 45 -6.47 -1.46 4.75
CA PRO A 45 -5.61 -2.65 4.63
C PRO A 45 -6.12 -3.68 3.60
N LEU A 46 -7.42 -3.60 3.26
CA LEU A 46 -8.07 -4.44 2.28
C LEU A 46 -9.20 -3.63 1.65
N TYR A 47 -9.23 -3.57 0.32
CA TYR A 47 -10.31 -2.89 -0.40
C TYR A 47 -10.62 -3.61 -1.71
N VAL A 48 -11.85 -3.43 -2.19
CA VAL A 48 -12.28 -3.95 -3.49
C VAL A 48 -12.05 -2.87 -4.54
N SER A 49 -11.18 -3.16 -5.49
CA SER A 49 -10.96 -2.31 -6.65
C SER A 49 -11.90 -2.74 -7.77
N ASN A 50 -12.97 -1.97 -7.97
CA ASN A 50 -13.91 -2.16 -9.07
C ASN A 50 -13.24 -1.85 -10.43
N PRO A 51 -13.77 -2.36 -11.54
CA PRO A 51 -13.28 -2.01 -12.87
C PRO A 51 -13.32 -0.50 -13.09
N GLY A 52 -12.24 0.07 -13.65
CA GLY A 52 -12.08 1.51 -13.84
C GLY A 52 -11.99 2.35 -12.56
N SER A 53 -11.98 1.72 -11.38
CA SER A 53 -11.91 2.44 -10.10
C SER A 53 -10.49 2.88 -9.77
N GLU A 54 -10.38 4.08 -9.21
CA GLU A 54 -9.18 4.56 -8.54
C GLU A 54 -9.41 4.55 -7.03
N ASN A 55 -8.45 4.03 -6.27
CA ASN A 55 -8.48 4.00 -4.82
C ASN A 55 -7.17 4.57 -4.28
N THR A 56 -7.27 5.42 -3.26
CA THR A 56 -6.10 6.00 -2.59
C THR A 56 -5.82 5.25 -1.30
N LEU A 57 -4.61 4.72 -1.19
CA LEU A 57 -4.07 4.13 0.02
C LEU A 57 -3.29 5.19 0.78
N ARG A 58 -3.47 5.22 2.10
CA ARG A 58 -2.69 6.04 3.01
C ARG A 58 -1.73 5.15 3.79
N LEU A 59 -0.44 5.38 3.58
CA LEU A 59 0.63 4.80 4.38
C LEU A 59 0.95 5.80 5.50
N MET A 60 0.86 5.37 6.75
CA MET A 60 1.14 6.17 7.94
C MET A 60 2.25 5.49 8.74
N ASN A 61 3.23 6.25 9.19
CA ASN A 61 4.24 5.75 10.12
C ASN A 61 3.69 5.82 11.56
N ALA A 62 3.45 4.67 12.18
CA ALA A 62 2.97 4.53 13.55
C ALA A 62 4.11 4.15 14.53
N GLY A 63 5.33 3.99 14.01
CA GLY A 63 6.51 3.57 14.75
C GLY A 63 7.43 4.69 15.23
N PRO A 64 8.58 4.34 15.85
CA PRO A 64 9.64 5.29 16.10
C PRO A 64 10.14 5.87 14.78
N ALA A 65 10.56 7.14 14.81
CA ALA A 65 11.04 7.85 13.63
C ALA A 65 12.08 7.01 12.88
N LEU A 66 11.79 6.69 11.62
CA LEU A 66 12.71 5.93 10.78
C LEU A 66 13.99 6.74 10.58
N PRO A 67 15.17 6.08 10.52
CA PRO A 67 16.36 6.76 10.05
C PRO A 67 16.13 7.22 8.61
N SER A 68 16.18 8.54 8.39
CA SER A 68 15.94 9.23 7.11
C SER A 68 16.84 8.78 5.94
N ASP A 69 17.78 7.87 6.20
CA ASP A 69 18.83 7.43 5.28
C ASP A 69 18.51 6.11 4.56
N ARG A 70 17.46 5.37 4.96
CA ARG A 70 17.15 4.05 4.40
C ARG A 70 15.65 3.85 4.19
N GLU A 71 15.15 4.34 3.07
CA GLU A 71 13.82 4.01 2.54
C GLU A 71 13.79 2.54 2.11
N THR A 72 13.50 1.61 3.02
CA THR A 72 13.37 0.19 2.68
C THR A 72 12.01 -0.34 3.14
N LEU A 73 10.94 0.34 2.74
CA LEU A 73 9.58 -0.16 2.89
C LEU A 73 9.12 -0.77 1.57
N PHE A 74 8.73 -2.03 1.60
CA PHE A 74 8.12 -2.70 0.46
C PHE A 74 6.60 -2.75 0.65
N ILE A 75 5.88 -2.20 -0.33
CA ILE A 75 4.41 -2.28 -0.36
C ILE A 75 4.06 -3.43 -1.29
N SER A 76 3.55 -4.51 -0.72
CA SER A 76 3.06 -5.65 -1.48
C SER A 76 1.55 -5.51 -1.68
N LEU A 77 1.14 -5.39 -2.94
CA LEU A 77 -0.25 -5.41 -3.34
C LEU A 77 -0.61 -6.83 -3.81
N GLY A 78 -1.33 -7.56 -2.97
CA GLY A 78 -1.89 -8.85 -3.35
C GLY A 78 -3.20 -8.64 -4.10
N GLN A 79 -3.29 -9.09 -5.35
CA GLN A 79 -4.51 -9.06 -6.15
C GLN A 79 -5.16 -10.45 -6.18
N SER A 80 -6.27 -10.62 -5.48
CA SER A 80 -7.08 -11.83 -5.58
C SER A 80 -8.19 -11.61 -6.60
N HIS A 81 -8.18 -12.41 -7.66
CA HIS A 81 -9.26 -12.42 -8.64
C HIS A 81 -10.47 -13.10 -8.00
N SER A 82 -11.49 -12.32 -7.66
CA SER A 82 -12.80 -12.86 -7.32
C SER A 82 -13.50 -13.28 -8.60
N GLY A 83 -13.00 -14.33 -9.25
CA GLY A 83 -13.65 -14.98 -10.38
C GLY A 83 -14.78 -15.85 -9.85
N CYS A 84 -15.99 -15.56 -10.28
CA CYS A 84 -17.12 -16.48 -10.23
C CYS A 84 -17.24 -17.15 -11.60
#